data_AF-A0A0N4X0U0-F1
#
_entry.id   AF-A0A0N4X0U0-F1
#
_cell.length_a   1.000
_cell.length_b   1.000
_cell.length_c   1.000
_cell.angle_alpha   90.00
_cell.angle_beta   90.00
_cell.angle_gamma   90.00
#
_symmetry.space_group_name_H-M   'P 1'
#
loop_
_entity.id
_entity.type
_entity.pdbx_description
1 polymer ?
#
loop_
_entity_poly.entity_id
_entity_poly.type
_entity_poly.pdbx_seq_one_letter_code
_entity_poly.pdbx_strand_id
1 'polypeptide(L)'
;MSNAALMGSRIDDVTPSYYVEHLATFAVGRQFGLTFPADGIRKLKQMEKNSAIWAQPLVLRFRQNGVTVEDENGDLVEQFPLNLIEQPTAHVSSDPRDTYNNILLFIVREDTRNKRSATPTEMHIFQCNRVAATEVADDLQWYIRGQFKKVRNGRRNSGPGQPVRLPSGEPTIYPIIHIVIVQISQPCVFTFEVIDSLVAVCH
;
A
#
# COMPACT_ATOMS: atom_id res chain seq x y z
N MET A 1 -26.67 -7.87 29.85
CA MET A 1 -26.64 -7.82 28.37
C MET A 1 -25.95 -6.50 28.05
N SER A 2 -24.70 -6.43 27.59
CA SER A 2 -24.11 -7.05 26.40
C SER A 2 -22.57 -7.07 26.49
N ASN A 3 -22.00 -8.28 26.46
CA ASN A 3 -20.56 -8.56 26.34
C ASN A 3 -20.09 -8.37 24.89
N ALA A 4 -19.98 -7.13 24.39
CA ALA A 4 -19.49 -6.87 23.03
C ALA A 4 -18.04 -6.35 22.97
N ALA A 5 -17.45 -5.95 24.10
CA ALA A 5 -16.16 -5.23 24.10
C ALA A 5 -14.89 -6.09 24.20
N LEU A 6 -14.98 -7.43 24.33
CA LEU A 6 -13.81 -8.30 24.53
C LEU A 6 -13.49 -9.25 23.37
N MET A 7 -14.20 -9.15 22.24
CA MET A 7 -13.92 -9.98 21.04
C MET A 7 -13.13 -9.27 19.94
N GLY A 8 -12.73 -8.01 20.13
CA GLY A 8 -11.95 -7.26 19.13
C GLY A 8 -10.46 -7.59 19.11
N SER A 9 -9.84 -7.89 20.26
CA SER A 9 -8.38 -7.86 20.37
C SER A 9 -7.65 -9.19 20.07
N ARG A 10 -8.33 -10.33 19.98
CA ARG A 10 -7.65 -11.65 19.80
C ARG A 10 -7.60 -12.17 18.37
N ILE A 11 -8.41 -11.63 17.46
CA ILE A 11 -8.43 -12.06 16.06
C ILE A 11 -7.34 -11.33 15.27
N ASP A 12 -6.88 -10.18 15.78
CA ASP A 12 -5.98 -9.31 15.04
C ASP A 12 -4.53 -9.77 14.99
N ASP A 13 -4.12 -10.63 15.94
CA ASP A 13 -2.81 -11.30 15.93
C ASP A 13 -2.72 -12.49 14.95
N VAL A 14 -3.87 -12.88 14.36
CA VAL A 14 -3.97 -14.08 13.52
C VAL A 14 -4.22 -13.73 12.06
N THR A 15 -4.28 -12.46 11.66
CA THR A 15 -4.46 -12.12 10.25
C THR A 15 -3.10 -12.00 9.52
N PRO A 16 -3.04 -12.36 8.24
CA PRO A 16 -1.83 -12.20 7.44
C PRO A 16 -1.39 -10.74 7.42
N SER A 17 -0.13 -10.50 7.76
CA SER A 17 0.49 -9.17 7.79
C SER A 17 1.80 -9.17 7.02
N TYR A 18 2.01 -8.15 6.19
CA TYR A 18 3.14 -8.03 5.27
C TYR A 18 3.81 -6.67 5.43
N TYR A 19 5.12 -6.69 5.66
CA TYR A 19 5.94 -5.47 5.67
C TYR A 19 6.23 -5.04 4.24
N VAL A 20 5.83 -3.82 3.92
CA VAL A 20 5.98 -3.24 2.60
C VAL A 20 6.46 -1.80 2.69
N GLU A 21 6.94 -1.26 1.58
CA GLU A 21 7.16 0.16 1.42
C GLU A 21 6.19 0.70 0.37
N HIS A 22 5.38 1.69 0.72
CA HIS A 22 4.56 2.38 -0.27
C HIS A 22 5.44 3.30 -1.11
N LEU A 23 5.33 3.17 -2.43
CA LEU A 23 6.16 3.91 -3.38
C LEU A 23 5.38 5.02 -4.09
N ALA A 24 4.14 4.72 -4.49
CA ALA A 24 3.30 5.65 -5.22
C ALA A 24 1.83 5.24 -5.23
N THR A 25 0.97 6.24 -5.36
CA THR A 25 -0.43 6.08 -5.75
C THR A 25 -0.68 6.88 -7.03
N PHE A 26 -1.28 6.26 -8.04
CA PHE A 26 -1.61 6.93 -9.30
C PHE A 26 -3.10 6.88 -9.60
N ALA A 27 -3.66 7.99 -10.08
CA ALA A 27 -4.98 7.98 -10.70
C ALA A 27 -4.99 7.13 -11.98
N VAL A 28 -5.98 6.25 -12.11
CA VAL A 28 -6.20 5.33 -13.23
C VAL A 28 -7.23 5.93 -14.18
N GLY A 29 -6.92 5.89 -15.48
CA GLY A 29 -7.78 6.43 -16.53
C GLY A 29 -7.09 6.47 -17.87
N ARG A 30 -7.87 6.36 -18.95
CA ARG A 30 -7.35 6.40 -20.33
C ARG A 30 -6.61 7.70 -20.61
N GLN A 31 -7.11 8.82 -20.07
CA GLN A 31 -6.49 10.13 -20.17
C GLN A 31 -5.09 10.19 -19.56
N PHE A 32 -4.78 9.33 -18.59
CA PHE A 32 -3.48 9.28 -17.92
C PHE A 32 -2.53 8.23 -18.51
N GLY A 33 -2.97 7.48 -19.53
CA GLY A 33 -2.21 6.35 -20.09
C GLY A 33 -1.91 5.27 -19.05
N LEU A 34 -2.75 5.17 -18.02
CA LEU A 34 -2.67 4.23 -16.92
C LEU A 34 -3.98 3.45 -16.86
N THR A 35 -4.02 2.27 -17.46
CA THR A 35 -5.21 1.41 -17.42
C THR A 35 -4.86 0.02 -16.88
N PHE A 36 -3.66 -0.46 -17.17
CA PHE A 36 -3.21 -1.78 -16.74
C PHE A 36 -2.10 -1.67 -15.68
N PRO A 37 -1.98 -2.66 -14.77
CA PRO A 37 -0.91 -2.71 -13.77
C PRO A 37 0.50 -2.48 -14.37
N ALA A 38 0.78 -3.04 -15.55
CA ALA A 38 2.06 -2.87 -16.24
C ALA A 38 2.38 -1.40 -16.58
N ASP A 39 1.37 -0.55 -16.81
CA ASP A 39 1.57 0.88 -17.06
C ASP A 39 2.07 1.60 -15.81
N GLY A 40 1.61 1.19 -14.62
CA GLY A 40 2.05 1.72 -13.34
C GLY A 40 3.54 1.55 -13.11
N ILE A 41 4.06 0.33 -13.37
CA ILE A 41 5.49 0.03 -13.25
C ILE A 41 6.32 0.88 -14.23
N ARG A 42 5.89 0.96 -15.49
CA ARG A 42 6.59 1.77 -16.51
C ARG A 42 6.66 3.24 -16.08
N LYS A 43 5.57 3.76 -15.52
CA LYS A 43 5.49 5.15 -15.05
C LYS A 43 6.33 5.40 -13.81
N LEU A 44 6.32 4.48 -12.85
CA LEU A 44 7.18 4.54 -11.65
C LEU A 44 8.66 4.64 -12.04
N LYS A 45 9.12 3.77 -12.94
CA LYS A 45 10.49 3.78 -13.47
C LYS A 45 10.83 5.06 -14.23
N GLN A 46 9.86 5.65 -14.92
CA GLN A 46 10.07 6.94 -15.59
C GLN A 46 10.18 8.08 -14.58
N MET A 47 9.39 8.03 -13.50
CA MET A 47 9.41 9.05 -12.46
C MET A 47 10.72 9.06 -11.67
N GLU A 48 11.28 7.89 -11.34
CA GLU A 48 12.59 7.78 -10.65
C GLU A 48 13.69 8.56 -11.39
N LYS A 49 13.69 8.50 -12.73
CA LYS A 49 14.70 9.20 -13.55
C LYS A 49 14.57 10.73 -13.50
N ASN A 50 13.38 11.22 -13.19
CA ASN A 50 13.04 12.64 -13.26
C ASN A 50 12.86 13.26 -11.87
N SER A 51 12.66 12.45 -10.82
CA SER A 51 12.32 12.89 -9.47
C SER A 51 12.70 11.83 -8.44
N ALA A 52 12.99 12.25 -7.21
CA ALA A 52 13.17 11.32 -6.10
C ALA A 52 11.81 10.70 -5.72
N ILE A 53 11.78 9.37 -5.59
CA ILE A 53 10.66 8.64 -5.01
C ILE A 53 11.00 8.39 -3.54
N TRP A 54 10.10 8.76 -2.63
CA TRP A 54 10.26 8.46 -1.22
C TRP A 54 9.45 7.22 -0.87
N ALA A 55 10.11 6.22 -0.28
CA ALA A 55 9.51 4.97 0.13
C ALA A 55 9.04 5.09 1.59
N GLN A 56 7.77 4.78 1.84
CA GLN A 56 7.19 4.83 3.18
C GLN A 56 7.01 3.40 3.76
N PRO A 57 7.74 3.02 4.82
CA PRO A 57 7.54 1.73 5.48
C PRO A 57 6.14 1.62 6.08
N LEU A 58 5.41 0.54 5.74
CA LEU A 58 4.05 0.27 6.17
C LEU A 58 3.82 -1.23 6.37
N VAL A 59 2.70 -1.58 7.00
CA VAL A 59 2.22 -2.94 7.17
C VAL A 59 0.88 -3.11 6.48
N LEU A 60 0.83 -3.98 5.46
CA LEU A 60 -0.43 -4.43 4.88
C LEU A 60 -0.99 -5.58 5.69
N ARG A 61 -2.22 -5.43 6.18
CA ARG A 61 -2.91 -6.48 6.93
C ARG A 61 -4.22 -6.85 6.26
N PHE A 62 -4.39 -8.15 6.03
CA PHE A 62 -5.54 -8.67 5.30
C PHE A 62 -6.65 -9.09 6.27
N ARG A 63 -7.76 -8.35 6.25
CA ARG A 63 -8.96 -8.61 7.06
C ARG A 63 -10.09 -9.16 6.18
N GLN A 64 -11.09 -9.77 6.80
CA GLN A 64 -12.22 -10.34 6.06
C GLN A 64 -13.09 -9.28 5.36
N ASN A 65 -13.04 -8.03 5.84
CA ASN A 65 -13.82 -6.91 5.32
C ASN A 65 -13.01 -5.92 4.46
N GLY A 66 -11.69 -6.06 4.40
CA GLY A 66 -10.82 -5.07 3.78
C GLY A 66 -9.33 -5.39 3.92
N VAL A 67 -8.51 -4.63 3.21
CA VAL A 67 -7.07 -4.54 3.47
C VAL A 67 -6.84 -3.27 4.27
N THR A 68 -6.16 -3.36 5.40
CA THR A 68 -5.72 -2.20 6.18
C THR A 68 -4.24 -1.94 5.93
N VAL A 69 -3.89 -0.67 5.81
CA VAL A 69 -2.53 -0.16 5.78
C VAL A 69 -2.28 0.46 7.14
N GLU A 70 -1.28 -0.02 7.84
CA GLU A 70 -0.91 0.44 9.17
C GLU A 70 0.54 0.92 9.18
N ASP A 71 0.87 1.85 10.07
CA ASP A 71 2.24 2.27 10.30
C ASP A 71 3.01 1.27 11.19
N GLU A 72 4.25 1.59 11.56
CA GLU A 72 5.07 0.74 12.43
C GLU A 72 4.55 0.64 13.88
N ASN A 73 3.75 1.62 14.33
CA ASN A 73 3.12 1.66 15.64
C ASN A 73 1.81 0.84 15.67
N GLY A 74 1.28 0.49 14.50
CA GLY A 74 0.00 -0.19 14.33
C GLY A 74 -1.18 0.76 14.17
N ASP A 75 -0.93 2.06 13.97
CA ASP A 75 -1.96 3.05 13.70
C ASP A 75 -2.48 2.90 12.28
N LEU A 76 -3.80 2.99 12.12
CA LEU A 76 -4.47 2.86 10.84
C LEU A 76 -4.17 4.08 9.96
N VAL A 77 -3.49 3.85 8.83
CA VAL A 77 -3.20 4.87 7.82
C VAL A 77 -4.30 4.89 6.77
N GLU A 78 -4.66 3.72 6.25
CA GLU A 78 -5.63 3.62 5.15
C GLU A 78 -6.37 2.29 5.19
N GLN A 79 -7.59 2.25 4.64
CA GLN A 79 -8.38 1.02 4.55
C GLN A 79 -9.06 0.90 3.19
N PHE A 80 -8.81 -0.23 2.53
CA PHE A 80 -9.37 -0.57 1.23
C PHE A 80 -10.44 -1.66 1.38
N PRO A 81 -11.72 -1.38 1.07
CA PRO A 81 -12.74 -2.40 0.99
C PRO A 81 -12.40 -3.44 -0.08
N LEU A 82 -12.47 -4.73 0.24
CA LEU A 82 -12.11 -5.81 -0.70
C LEU A 82 -12.92 -5.76 -2.00
N ASN A 83 -14.16 -5.27 -1.95
CA ASN A 83 -15.04 -5.15 -3.11
C ASN A 83 -14.65 -4.00 -4.07
N LEU A 84 -13.70 -3.15 -3.70
CA LEU A 84 -13.16 -2.08 -4.54
C LEU A 84 -11.78 -2.43 -5.10
N ILE A 85 -11.09 -3.40 -4.50
CA ILE A 85 -9.77 -3.85 -4.96
C ILE A 85 -9.91 -4.72 -6.21
N GLU A 86 -9.11 -4.41 -7.23
CA GLU A 86 -9.04 -5.11 -8.50
C GLU A 86 -7.60 -5.35 -8.93
N GLN A 87 -7.41 -6.40 -9.73
CA GLN A 87 -6.16 -6.72 -10.41
C GLN A 87 -4.90 -6.72 -9.51
N PRO A 88 -4.91 -7.33 -8.30
CA PRO A 88 -3.68 -7.45 -7.54
C PRO A 88 -2.67 -8.26 -8.33
N THR A 89 -1.52 -7.64 -8.57
CA THR A 89 -0.48 -8.06 -9.51
C THR A 89 0.87 -7.92 -8.84
N ALA A 90 1.74 -8.90 -9.06
CA ALA A 90 3.13 -8.83 -8.66
C ALA A 90 4.00 -8.53 -9.88
N HIS A 91 4.91 -7.58 -9.74
CA HIS A 91 6.01 -7.35 -10.68
C HIS A 91 7.30 -7.89 -10.07
N VAL A 92 7.88 -8.88 -10.74
CA VAL A 92 9.17 -9.48 -10.39
C VAL A 92 10.09 -9.29 -11.58
N SER A 93 11.28 -8.78 -11.31
CA SER A 93 12.33 -8.57 -12.29
C SER A 93 13.48 -9.54 -12.05
N SER A 94 14.01 -10.11 -13.13
CA SER A 94 15.21 -10.94 -13.09
C SER A 94 16.50 -10.14 -13.31
N ASP A 95 16.39 -8.85 -13.64
CA ASP A 95 17.55 -7.98 -13.85
C ASP A 95 18.04 -7.44 -12.48
N PRO A 96 19.29 -7.74 -12.08
CA PRO A 96 19.86 -7.23 -10.83
C PRO A 96 19.98 -5.70 -10.77
N ARG A 97 19.89 -5.00 -11.91
CA ARG A 97 19.93 -3.54 -11.99
C ARG A 97 18.58 -2.89 -11.79
N ASP A 98 17.50 -3.68 -11.77
CA ASP A 98 16.15 -3.18 -11.57
C ASP A 98 15.90 -2.96 -10.08
N THR A 99 15.90 -1.68 -9.69
CA THR A 99 15.63 -1.24 -8.31
C THR A 99 14.21 -1.58 -7.87
N TYR A 100 13.26 -1.62 -8.81
CA TYR A 100 11.86 -1.97 -8.57
C TYR A 100 11.61 -3.45 -8.83
N ASN A 101 12.22 -4.29 -8.01
CA ASN A 101 11.91 -5.71 -7.95
C ASN A 101 10.97 -6.00 -6.77
N ASN A 102 10.25 -7.12 -6.85
CA ASN A 102 9.36 -7.60 -5.80
C ASN A 102 8.26 -6.58 -5.42
N ILE A 103 7.60 -6.03 -6.44
CA ILE A 103 6.60 -4.99 -6.30
C ILE A 103 5.20 -5.61 -6.33
N LEU A 104 4.36 -5.25 -5.36
CA LEU A 104 2.93 -5.51 -5.35
C LEU A 104 2.20 -4.26 -5.83
N LEU A 105 1.19 -4.43 -6.68
CA LEU A 105 0.27 -3.35 -7.01
C LEU A 105 -1.15 -3.86 -7.19
N PHE A 106 -2.11 -3.01 -6.87
CA PHE A 106 -3.53 -3.28 -7.11
C PHE A 106 -4.26 -1.98 -7.39
N ILE A 107 -5.41 -2.10 -8.02
CA ILE A 107 -6.28 -0.97 -8.36
C ILE A 107 -7.40 -0.91 -7.33
N VAL A 108 -7.72 0.28 -6.82
CA VAL A 108 -8.88 0.53 -5.96
C VAL A 108 -9.84 1.39 -6.75
N ARG A 109 -11.02 0.84 -7.04
CA ARG A 109 -12.08 1.58 -7.74
C ARG A 109 -12.69 2.65 -6.85
N GLU A 110 -13.18 3.69 -7.50
CA GLU A 110 -14.06 4.69 -6.90
C GLU A 110 -15.26 4.02 -6.21
N ASP A 111 -15.57 4.47 -4.99
CA ASP A 111 -16.79 4.07 -4.29
C ASP A 111 -17.99 4.89 -4.76
N THR A 112 -18.63 4.42 -5.83
CA THR A 112 -19.81 5.07 -6.42
C THR A 112 -21.03 5.11 -5.49
N ARG A 113 -21.03 4.37 -4.37
CA ARG A 113 -22.14 4.37 -3.40
C ARG A 113 -22.11 5.61 -2.51
N ASN A 114 -20.92 6.16 -2.28
CA ASN A 114 -20.75 7.32 -1.43
C ASN A 114 -20.53 8.57 -2.30
N LYS A 115 -21.63 9.17 -2.79
CA LYS A 115 -21.62 10.38 -3.63
C LYS A 115 -20.86 11.59 -3.03
N ARG A 116 -20.49 11.54 -1.75
CA ARG A 116 -19.72 12.58 -1.05
C ARG A 116 -18.20 12.37 -1.13
N SER A 117 -17.74 11.20 -1.57
CA SER A 117 -16.33 10.81 -1.63
C SER A 117 -16.03 10.26 -3.02
N ALA A 118 -16.10 11.13 -4.04
CA ALA A 118 -15.71 10.82 -5.42
C ALA A 118 -14.18 10.73 -5.51
N THR A 119 -13.60 9.76 -4.80
CA THR A 119 -12.19 9.42 -4.91
C THR A 119 -12.01 8.71 -6.25
N PRO A 120 -11.10 9.19 -7.12
CA PRO A 120 -10.91 8.57 -8.41
C PRO A 120 -10.43 7.12 -8.25
N THR A 121 -10.50 6.34 -9.32
CA THR A 121 -9.88 5.01 -9.31
C THR A 121 -8.36 5.18 -9.19
N GLU A 122 -7.76 4.48 -8.23
CA GLU A 122 -6.36 4.62 -7.86
C GLU A 122 -5.60 3.31 -8.07
N MET A 123 -4.30 3.40 -8.33
CA MET A 123 -3.38 2.27 -8.39
C MET A 123 -2.33 2.48 -7.31
N HIS A 124 -2.32 1.59 -6.32
CA HIS A 124 -1.36 1.63 -5.22
C HIS A 124 -0.21 0.69 -5.54
N ILE A 125 1.01 1.18 -5.34
CA ILE A 125 2.24 0.44 -5.64
C ILE A 125 3.08 0.34 -4.37
N PHE A 126 3.42 -0.89 -4.01
CA PHE A 126 4.17 -1.24 -2.81
C PHE A 126 5.36 -2.13 -3.15
N GLN A 127 6.50 -1.89 -2.54
CA GLN A 127 7.62 -2.81 -2.56
C GLN A 127 7.54 -3.78 -1.38
N CYS A 128 7.68 -5.08 -1.65
CA CYS A 128 7.69 -6.09 -0.60
C CYS A 128 9.13 -6.36 -0.15
N ASN A 129 9.41 -6.28 1.16
CA ASN A 129 10.79 -6.38 1.66
C ASN A 129 11.16 -7.78 2.16
N ARG A 130 10.18 -8.49 2.73
CA ARG A 130 10.42 -9.75 3.47
C ARG A 130 9.70 -10.97 2.91
N VAL A 131 8.84 -10.76 1.91
CA VAL A 131 7.95 -11.75 1.32
C VAL A 131 7.91 -11.54 -0.19
N ALA A 132 7.74 -12.61 -0.95
CA ALA A 132 7.56 -12.49 -2.39
C ALA A 132 6.22 -11.79 -2.70
N ALA A 133 6.25 -10.75 -3.52
CA ALA A 133 5.07 -10.00 -3.93
C ALA A 133 4.04 -10.90 -4.65
N THR A 134 4.51 -11.97 -5.31
CA THR A 134 3.66 -13.01 -5.89
C THR A 134 2.79 -13.69 -4.84
N GLU A 135 3.36 -14.07 -3.69
CA GLU A 135 2.59 -14.66 -2.60
C GLU A 135 1.56 -13.67 -2.04
N VAL A 136 1.96 -12.41 -1.84
CA VAL A 136 1.05 -11.38 -1.31
C VAL A 136 -0.10 -11.11 -2.28
N ALA A 137 0.18 -11.05 -3.59
CA ALA A 137 -0.84 -10.88 -4.62
C ALA A 137 -1.80 -12.08 -4.66
N ASP A 138 -1.29 -13.30 -4.58
CA ASP A 138 -2.10 -14.52 -4.55
C ASP A 138 -2.98 -14.59 -3.30
N ASP A 139 -2.44 -14.23 -2.13
CA ASP A 139 -3.21 -14.15 -0.90
C ASP A 139 -4.33 -13.10 -1.00
N LEU A 140 -4.03 -11.94 -1.60
CA LEU A 140 -5.03 -10.90 -1.81
C LEU A 140 -6.13 -11.37 -2.77
N GLN A 141 -5.79 -12.13 -3.82
CA GLN A 141 -6.75 -12.78 -4.70
C GLN A 141 -7.67 -13.74 -3.93
N TRP A 142 -7.14 -14.53 -2.99
CA TRP A 142 -7.98 -15.39 -2.15
C TRP A 142 -8.92 -14.59 -1.26
N TYR A 143 -8.46 -13.46 -0.71
CA TYR A 143 -9.28 -12.56 0.09
C TYR A 143 -10.41 -11.93 -0.70
N ILE A 144 -10.13 -11.41 -1.90
CA ILE A 144 -11.15 -10.84 -2.81
C ILE A 144 -12.23 -11.89 -3.14
N ARG A 145 -11.85 -13.16 -3.26
CA ARG A 145 -12.78 -14.28 -3.51
C ARG A 145 -13.51 -14.79 -2.26
N GLY A 146 -13.28 -14.20 -1.09
CA GLY A 146 -13.86 -14.63 0.18
C GLY A 146 -13.28 -15.95 0.73
N GLN A 147 -12.15 -16.43 0.18
CA GLN A 147 -11.53 -17.70 0.52
C GLN A 147 -10.38 -17.53 1.52
N PHE A 148 -10.60 -16.74 2.58
CA PHE A 148 -9.61 -16.36 3.58
C PHE A 148 -8.87 -17.54 4.24
N LYS A 149 -9.56 -18.68 4.41
CA LYS A 149 -9.00 -19.89 5.04
C LYS A 149 -7.85 -20.53 4.27
N LYS A 150 -7.66 -20.17 2.98
CA LYS A 150 -6.56 -20.65 2.15
C LYS A 150 -5.25 -19.91 2.40
N VAL A 151 -5.34 -18.75 3.05
CA VAL A 151 -4.19 -17.90 3.32
C VAL A 151 -3.63 -18.24 4.69
N ARG A 152 -2.31 -18.41 4.75
CA ARG A 152 -1.62 -18.65 6.02
C ARG A 152 -1.63 -17.37 6.86
N ASN A 153 -2.09 -17.53 8.09
CA ASN A 153 -2.17 -16.51 9.12
C ASN A 153 -0.80 -16.13 9.71
N GLY A 154 -0.73 -14.92 10.28
CA GLY A 154 0.45 -14.39 10.98
C GLY A 154 1.35 -13.48 10.15
N ARG A 155 2.40 -12.94 10.79
CA ARG A 155 3.42 -12.10 10.13
C ARG A 155 4.28 -12.97 9.21
N ARG A 156 4.21 -12.76 7.90
CA ARG A 156 5.03 -13.52 6.95
C ARG A 156 6.42 -12.91 6.87
N ASN A 157 7.43 -13.70 7.25
CA ASN A 157 8.84 -13.43 7.02
C ASN A 157 9.40 -14.66 6.32
N SER A 158 9.57 -14.62 5.00
CA SER A 158 10.16 -15.72 4.24
C SER A 158 11.66 -15.50 3.95
N GLY A 159 12.28 -14.47 4.53
CA GLY A 159 13.72 -14.26 4.46
C GLY A 159 14.50 -15.10 5.50
N PRO A 160 15.68 -15.66 5.17
CA PRO A 160 16.61 -16.11 6.20
C PRO A 160 16.90 -14.91 7.09
N GLY A 161 16.69 -15.07 8.40
CA GLY A 161 16.81 -13.98 9.36
C GLY A 161 18.18 -13.33 9.31
N GLN A 162 18.30 -12.21 8.61
CA GLN A 162 19.35 -11.25 8.89
C GLN A 162 18.89 -10.45 10.10
N PRO A 163 19.66 -10.41 11.20
CA PRO A 163 19.40 -9.46 12.26
C PRO A 163 19.55 -8.07 11.66
N VAL A 164 18.48 -7.28 11.71
CA VAL A 164 18.51 -5.85 11.40
C VAL A 164 19.58 -5.25 12.29
N ARG A 165 20.73 -4.86 11.72
CA ARG A 165 21.70 -4.03 12.43
C ARG A 165 21.07 -2.64 12.54
N LEU A 166 20.52 -2.31 13.71
CA LEU A 166 20.20 -0.93 14.03
C LEU A 166 21.50 -0.11 13.99
N PRO A 167 21.58 0.97 13.18
CA PRO A 167 22.58 1.98 13.42
C PRO A 167 22.27 2.63 14.77
N SER A 168 23.29 2.66 15.62
CA SER A 168 23.27 3.26 16.94
C SER A 168 22.86 4.72 16.89
N GLY A 169 21.75 5.03 17.56
CA GLY A 169 21.50 6.29 18.27
C GLY A 169 21.81 7.59 17.54
N GLU A 170 20.86 8.06 16.74
CA GLU A 170 20.57 9.49 16.64
C GLU A 170 19.05 9.68 16.77
N PRO A 171 18.57 10.79 17.37
CA PRO A 171 17.17 11.13 17.32
C PRO A 171 16.85 11.50 15.87
N THR A 172 16.35 10.53 15.09
CA THR A 172 15.69 10.84 13.83
C THR A 172 14.44 11.61 14.18
N ILE A 173 14.52 12.94 14.06
CA ILE A 173 13.34 13.76 13.85
C ILE A 173 12.66 13.14 12.64
N TYR A 174 11.59 12.36 12.86
CA TYR A 174 10.74 11.92 11.78
C TYR A 174 10.09 13.20 11.23
N PRO A 175 10.44 13.66 10.02
CA PRO A 175 9.70 14.75 9.45
C PRO A 175 8.25 14.29 9.28
N ILE A 176 7.32 15.23 9.43
CA ILE A 176 5.89 15.07 9.25
C ILE A 176 5.62 14.13 8.06
N ILE A 177 4.78 13.12 8.27
CA ILE A 177 4.42 12.12 7.27
C ILE A 177 3.69 12.83 6.12
N HIS A 178 4.43 13.22 5.10
CA HIS A 178 3.88 13.76 3.86
C HIS A 178 3.70 12.58 2.91
N ILE A 179 2.47 12.06 2.83
CA ILE A 179 2.07 11.17 1.74
C ILE A 179 2.17 11.98 0.45
N VAL A 180 3.20 11.73 -0.36
CA VAL A 180 3.29 12.30 -1.71
C VAL A 180 2.36 11.49 -2.61
N ILE A 181 1.07 11.83 -2.60
CA ILE A 181 0.17 11.41 -3.69
C ILE A 181 0.62 12.18 -4.93
N VAL A 182 1.17 11.47 -5.90
CA VAL A 182 1.56 12.04 -7.19
C VAL A 182 0.27 12.21 -7.99
N GLN A 183 -0.46 13.30 -7.71
CA GLN A 183 -1.62 13.67 -8.50
C GLN A 183 -1.15 14.28 -9.82
N ILE A 184 -1.39 13.57 -10.92
CA ILE A 184 -1.16 14.10 -12.26
C ILE A 184 -2.36 14.93 -12.67
N SER A 185 -2.19 16.24 -12.58
CA SER A 185 -3.06 17.20 -13.26
C SER A 185 -2.42 17.61 -14.58
N GLN A 186 -3.13 17.41 -15.69
CA GLN A 186 -2.74 17.89 -17.02
C GLN A 186 -3.12 19.38 -17.20
N PRO A 187 -2.52 20.13 -18.15
CA PRO A 187 -1.30 19.86 -18.91
C PRO A 187 -0.20 20.90 -18.57
N CYS A 188 1.05 20.47 -18.53
CA CYS A 188 2.24 21.35 -18.60
C CYS A 188 2.59 22.24 -17.40
N VAL A 189 2.56 21.76 -16.14
CA VAL A 189 3.48 22.26 -15.08
C VAL A 189 3.68 21.16 -14.03
N PHE A 190 4.93 20.83 -13.68
CA PHE A 190 5.23 19.99 -12.51
C PHE A 190 5.11 20.86 -11.25
N THR A 191 3.89 21.10 -10.78
CA THR A 191 3.68 21.73 -9.48
C THR A 191 3.63 20.64 -8.42
N PHE A 192 4.66 20.62 -7.57
CA PHE A 192 4.63 19.94 -6.29
C PHE A 192 3.59 20.65 -5.43
N GLU A 193 2.36 20.13 -5.40
CA GLU A 193 1.36 20.58 -4.44
C GLU A 193 1.47 19.66 -3.22
N VAL A 194 2.08 20.18 -2.15
CA VAL A 194 1.90 19.64 -0.80
C VAL A 194 0.43 19.81 -0.49
N ILE A 195 -0.37 18.75 -0.63
CA ILE A 195 -1.77 18.80 -0.21
C ILE A 195 -1.77 18.73 1.31
N ASP A 196 -1.71 19.90 1.96
CA ASP A 196 -2.11 20.05 3.35
C ASP A 196 -3.57 19.59 3.48
N SER A 197 -3.78 18.39 4.01
CA SER A 197 -5.08 17.94 4.47
C SER A 197 -5.03 17.73 5.98
N LEU A 198 -5.28 18.87 6.64
CA LEU A 198 -5.97 19.01 7.91
C LEU A 198 -5.31 18.39 9.15
N VAL A 199 -4.59 19.25 9.85
CA VAL A 199 -4.46 19.24 11.31
C VAL A 199 -5.83 18.99 11.93
N ALA A 200 -6.02 17.84 12.58
CA ALA A 200 -6.98 17.74 13.66
C ALA A 200 -6.39 18.54 14.83
N VAL A 201 -6.88 19.77 15.01
CA VAL A 201 -6.62 20.56 16.21
C VAL A 201 -7.27 19.82 17.37
N CYS A 202 -6.48 19.13 18.19
CA CYS A 202 -6.87 18.87 19.56
C CYS A 202 -6.68 20.16 20.36
N HIS A 203 -7.75 20.54 21.05
CA HIS A 203 -8.08 21.85 21.60
C HIS A 203 -7.06 22.48 22.56
#